data_AF-A0A8J4PVH5-F1
#
_entry.id   AF-A0A8J4PVH5-F1
#
_cell.length_a   1.000
_cell.length_b   1.000
_cell.length_c   1.000
_cell.angle_alpha   90.00
_cell.angle_beta   90.00
_cell.angle_gamma   90.00
#
_symmetry.space_group_name_H-M   'P 1'
#
loop_
_entity.id
_entity.type
_entity.pdbx_description
1 polymer ?
#
loop_
_entity_poly.entity_id
_entity_poly.type
_entity_poly.pdbx_seq_one_letter_code
_entity_poly.pdbx_strand_id
1 'polypeptide(L)'
;MIDGKKDILAVQTLRNMVMSSTLLASTSITLVVLIINLLVSSSLTSALDKIRIIGARNAEILIYKSFVLILLFLFSFLNFATSIRYVTHLAFLVNVTAFNKECSKEYCYNNLNAGSNHYTVGVRTFYFSMAIILWFFDPVFLLSGTIIILYWLYLGDISHFVIPKKGKEKTLYDLENPAPLSASRNPTTSPPMSSQSIPLQKIN
;
A
#
# COMPACT_ATOMS: atom_id res chain seq x y z
N MET A 1 19.23 25.91 8.30
CA MET A 1 19.91 24.95 7.39
C MET A 1 19.43 23.49 7.51
N ILE A 2 18.56 23.13 8.45
CA ILE A 2 18.10 21.73 8.63
C ILE A 2 16.97 21.34 7.64
N ASP A 3 16.21 22.33 7.15
CA ASP A 3 15.00 22.09 6.34
C ASP A 3 15.33 21.49 4.96
N GLY A 4 16.27 22.07 4.22
CA GLY A 4 16.63 21.60 2.88
C GLY A 4 17.22 20.18 2.83
N LYS A 5 17.76 19.65 3.95
CA LYS A 5 18.20 18.24 4.02
C LYS A 5 17.03 17.26 4.03
N LYS A 6 15.88 17.63 4.60
CA LYS A 6 14.69 16.77 4.61
C LYS A 6 13.99 16.79 3.24
N ASP A 7 13.99 17.94 2.58
CA ASP A 7 13.39 18.10 1.25
C ASP A 7 14.12 17.27 0.19
N ILE A 8 15.46 17.30 0.20
CA ILE A 8 16.24 16.50 -0.75
C ILE A 8 16.06 15.00 -0.52
N LEU A 9 15.94 14.56 0.74
CA LEU A 9 15.65 13.17 1.08
C LEU A 9 14.27 12.76 0.55
N ALA A 10 13.24 13.60 0.71
CA ALA A 10 11.90 13.32 0.21
C ALA A 10 11.90 13.14 -1.32
N VAL A 11 12.52 14.05 -2.06
CA VAL A 11 12.64 13.95 -3.54
C VAL A 11 13.44 12.71 -3.94
N GLN A 12 14.52 12.39 -3.21
CA GLN A 12 15.29 11.17 -3.45
C GLN A 12 14.45 9.91 -3.22
N THR A 13 13.65 9.84 -2.15
CA THR A 13 12.76 8.71 -1.89
C THR A 13 11.73 8.53 -3.02
N LEU A 14 11.14 9.63 -3.52
CA LEU A 14 10.23 9.56 -4.67
C LEU A 14 10.91 9.00 -5.93
N ARG A 15 12.14 9.46 -6.22
CA ARG A 15 12.93 8.95 -7.35
C ARG A 15 13.29 7.47 -7.18
N ASN A 16 13.67 7.05 -5.97
CA ASN A 16 13.94 5.65 -5.67
C ASN A 16 12.70 4.78 -5.87
N MET A 17 11.52 5.29 -5.51
CA MET A 17 10.26 4.59 -5.72
C MET A 17 9.94 4.45 -7.22
N VAL A 18 10.11 5.50 -8.03
CA VAL A 18 9.94 5.40 -9.50
C VAL A 18 10.92 4.39 -10.11
N MET A 19 12.19 4.42 -9.69
CA MET A 19 13.20 3.46 -10.15
C MET A 19 12.80 2.02 -9.78
N SER A 20 12.40 1.77 -8.53
CA SER A 20 11.93 0.46 -8.08
C SER A 20 10.73 -0.05 -8.89
N SER A 21 9.71 0.80 -9.08
CA SER A 21 8.54 0.46 -9.90
C SER A 21 8.93 0.17 -11.35
N THR A 22 9.89 0.89 -11.92
CA THR A 22 10.36 0.72 -13.30
C THR A 22 11.08 -0.62 -13.47
N LEU A 23 11.99 -0.96 -12.55
CA LEU A 23 12.70 -2.24 -12.55
C LEU A 23 11.71 -3.42 -12.48
N LEU A 24 10.72 -3.34 -11.59
CA LEU A 24 9.70 -4.37 -11.44
C LEU A 24 8.77 -4.44 -12.66
N ALA A 25 8.40 -3.31 -13.26
CA ALA A 25 7.60 -3.26 -14.48
C ALA A 25 8.33 -3.92 -15.66
N SER A 26 9.61 -3.59 -15.87
CA SER A 26 10.44 -4.23 -16.89
C SER A 26 10.56 -5.73 -16.64
N THR A 27 10.78 -6.14 -15.40
CA THR A 27 10.83 -7.56 -15.01
C THR A 27 9.52 -8.27 -15.34
N SER A 28 8.37 -7.63 -15.11
CA SER A 28 7.04 -8.19 -15.42
C SER A 28 6.91 -8.50 -16.91
N ILE A 29 7.23 -7.54 -17.77
CA ILE A 29 7.16 -7.72 -19.23
C ILE A 29 8.17 -8.77 -19.69
N THR A 30 9.40 -8.75 -19.16
CA THR A 30 10.41 -9.76 -19.48
C THR A 30 9.92 -11.16 -19.15
N LEU A 31 9.26 -11.35 -18.01
CA LEU A 31 8.68 -12.65 -17.64
C LEU A 31 7.51 -13.04 -18.55
N VAL A 32 6.66 -12.10 -18.97
CA VAL A 32 5.62 -12.37 -19.99
C VAL A 32 6.24 -12.88 -21.28
N VAL A 33 7.26 -12.20 -21.80
CA VAL A 33 7.97 -12.60 -23.02
C VAL A 33 8.63 -13.98 -22.84
N LEU A 34 9.21 -14.26 -21.68
CA LEU A 34 9.81 -15.55 -21.36
C LEU A 34 8.78 -16.69 -21.41
N ILE A 35 7.59 -16.49 -20.84
CA ILE A 35 6.52 -17.51 -20.85
C ILE A 35 6.01 -17.72 -22.27
N ILE A 36 5.83 -16.66 -23.06
CA ILE A 36 5.44 -16.77 -24.47
C ILE A 36 6.50 -17.53 -25.25
N ASN A 37 7.79 -17.24 -25.05
CA ASN A 37 8.88 -17.95 -25.70
C ASN A 37 8.86 -19.45 -25.36
N LEU A 38 8.58 -19.78 -24.10
CA LEU A 38 8.47 -21.15 -23.63
C LEU A 38 7.30 -21.91 -24.27
N LEU A 39 6.16 -21.23 -24.51
CA LEU A 39 5.02 -21.80 -25.23
C LEU A 39 5.29 -22.02 -26.73
N VAL A 40 6.03 -21.12 -27.37
CA VAL A 40 6.36 -21.21 -28.80
C VAL A 40 7.47 -22.24 -29.05
N SER A 41 8.39 -22.41 -28.09
CA SER A 41 9.52 -23.31 -28.22
C SER A 41 9.13 -24.75 -27.85
N SER A 42 9.06 -25.60 -28.88
CA SER A 42 8.75 -27.04 -28.73
C SER A 42 9.82 -27.81 -27.96
N SER A 43 11.08 -27.39 -28.03
CA SER A 43 12.20 -28.00 -27.29
C SER A 43 12.10 -27.71 -25.79
N LEU A 44 11.76 -26.48 -25.40
CA LEU A 44 11.59 -26.07 -24.01
C LEU A 44 10.37 -26.76 -23.39
N THR A 45 9.27 -26.83 -24.14
CA THR A 45 8.05 -27.55 -23.70
C THR A 45 8.35 -29.03 -23.44
N SER A 46 9.11 -29.68 -24.34
CA SER A 46 9.52 -31.08 -24.19
C SER A 46 10.45 -31.31 -22.99
N ALA A 47 11.28 -30.32 -22.64
CA ALA A 47 12.14 -30.39 -21.46
C ALA A 47 11.35 -30.26 -20.15
N LEU A 48 10.34 -29.39 -20.10
CA LEU A 48 9.44 -29.28 -18.96
C LEU A 48 8.64 -30.56 -18.72
N ASP A 49 8.20 -31.22 -19.79
CA ASP A 49 7.51 -32.50 -19.69
C ASP A 49 8.38 -33.61 -19.05
N LYS A 50 9.70 -33.54 -19.21
CA LYS A 50 10.64 -34.49 -18.58
C LYS A 50 10.90 -34.20 -17.10
N ILE A 51 10.73 -32.94 -16.68
CA ILE A 51 10.94 -32.50 -15.29
C ILE A 51 9.68 -32.74 -14.44
N ARG A 52 8.50 -32.86 -15.05
CA ARG A 52 7.25 -33.18 -14.36
C ARG A 52 7.25 -34.62 -13.85
N ILE A 53 7.21 -34.77 -12.51
CA ILE A 53 7.32 -36.07 -11.82
C ILE A 53 5.96 -36.79 -11.75
N ILE A 54 4.83 -36.08 -11.54
CA ILE A 54 3.51 -36.67 -11.20
C ILE A 54 2.34 -36.19 -12.08
N GLY A 55 2.54 -35.19 -12.95
CA GLY A 55 1.44 -34.54 -13.68
C GLY A 55 0.95 -35.26 -14.95
N ALA A 56 -0.37 -35.37 -15.11
CA ALA A 56 -1.01 -35.81 -16.36
C ALA A 56 -0.53 -35.01 -17.59
N ARG A 57 -0.27 -35.73 -18.68
CA ARG A 57 0.40 -35.27 -19.89
C ARG A 57 -0.58 -34.63 -20.88
N ASN A 58 -1.25 -33.57 -20.44
CA ASN A 58 -2.20 -32.84 -21.26
C ASN A 58 -1.62 -31.48 -21.66
N ALA A 59 -1.31 -31.32 -22.95
CA ALA A 59 -0.75 -30.08 -23.50
C ALA A 59 -1.68 -28.87 -23.29
N GLU A 60 -3.00 -29.08 -23.32
CA GLU A 60 -4.00 -28.02 -23.10
C GLU A 60 -3.93 -27.41 -21.70
N ILE A 61 -3.60 -28.22 -20.69
CA ILE A 61 -3.47 -27.75 -19.30
C ILE A 61 -2.27 -26.82 -19.16
N LEU A 62 -1.18 -27.07 -19.89
CA LEU A 62 0.02 -26.22 -19.86
C LEU A 62 -0.29 -24.84 -20.45
N ILE A 63 -1.01 -24.79 -21.56
CA ILE A 63 -1.44 -23.53 -22.19
C ILE A 63 -2.31 -22.72 -21.22
N TYR A 64 -3.28 -23.36 -20.57
CA TYR A 64 -4.13 -22.70 -19.58
C TYR A 64 -3.34 -22.13 -18.40
N LYS A 65 -2.39 -22.90 -17.85
CA LYS A 65 -1.50 -22.46 -16.76
C LYS A 65 -0.68 -21.24 -17.16
N SER A 66 -0.06 -21.28 -18.34
CA SER A 66 0.73 -20.16 -18.86
C SER A 66 -0.12 -18.92 -19.11
N PHE A 67 -1.37 -19.07 -19.58
CA PHE A 67 -2.28 -17.97 -19.79
C PHE A 67 -2.62 -17.23 -18.49
N VAL A 68 -2.96 -17.96 -17.42
CA VAL A 68 -3.20 -17.38 -16.09
C VAL A 68 -1.96 -16.61 -15.59
N LEU A 69 -0.77 -17.17 -15.83
CA LEU A 69 0.50 -16.59 -15.39
C LEU A 69 0.83 -15.28 -16.16
N ILE A 70 0.57 -15.26 -17.47
CA ILE A 70 0.69 -14.05 -18.30
C ILE A 70 -0.26 -12.95 -17.81
N LEU A 71 -1.53 -13.29 -17.51
CA LEU A 71 -2.50 -12.32 -17.01
C LEU A 71 -2.05 -11.68 -15.69
N LEU A 72 -1.49 -12.47 -14.76
CA LEU A 72 -0.96 -11.95 -13.50
C LEU A 72 0.20 -10.98 -13.71
N PHE A 73 1.16 -11.32 -14.59
CA PHE A 73 2.29 -10.41 -14.85
C PHE A 73 1.86 -9.15 -15.61
N LEU A 74 0.90 -9.24 -16.54
CA LEU A 74 0.33 -8.05 -17.19
C LEU A 74 -0.42 -7.17 -16.19
N PHE A 75 -1.20 -7.76 -15.29
CA PHE A 75 -1.87 -7.00 -14.23
C PHE A 75 -0.87 -6.31 -13.31
N SER A 76 0.22 -6.98 -12.94
CA SER A 76 1.27 -6.37 -12.15
C SER A 76 1.98 -5.24 -12.90
N PHE A 77 2.28 -5.42 -14.19
CA PHE A 77 2.86 -4.38 -15.02
C PHE A 77 1.98 -3.11 -15.04
N LEU A 78 0.67 -3.26 -15.23
CA LEU A 78 -0.27 -2.14 -15.22
C LEU A 78 -0.31 -1.42 -13.86
N ASN A 79 -0.22 -2.15 -12.75
CA ASN A 79 -0.14 -1.55 -11.42
C ASN A 79 1.16 -0.76 -11.23
N PHE A 80 2.30 -1.28 -11.66
CA PHE A 80 3.56 -0.54 -11.59
C PHE A 80 3.58 0.68 -12.52
N ALA A 81 3.04 0.57 -13.75
CA ALA A 81 2.88 1.70 -14.66
C ALA A 81 1.99 2.80 -14.05
N THR A 82 0.91 2.41 -13.39
CA THR A 82 0.00 3.34 -12.70
C THR A 82 0.68 3.98 -11.48
N SER A 83 1.44 3.20 -10.71
CA SER A 83 2.24 3.72 -9.60
C SER A 83 3.25 4.77 -10.09
N ILE A 84 4.00 4.50 -11.17
CA ILE A 84 4.93 5.45 -11.78
C ILE A 84 4.22 6.75 -12.13
N ARG A 85 3.04 6.68 -12.76
CA ARG A 85 2.24 7.87 -13.12
C ARG A 85 1.89 8.72 -11.88
N TYR A 86 1.37 8.12 -10.82
CA TYR A 86 1.01 8.87 -9.61
C TYR A 86 2.23 9.52 -8.95
N VAL A 87 3.37 8.81 -8.91
CA VAL A 87 4.59 9.31 -8.28
C VAL A 87 5.25 10.42 -9.11
N THR A 88 5.20 10.34 -10.44
CA THR A 88 5.68 11.43 -11.29
C THR A 88 4.80 12.66 -11.19
N HIS A 89 3.47 12.52 -11.17
CA HIS A 89 2.57 13.64 -10.90
C HIS A 89 2.85 14.26 -9.54
N LEU A 90 3.04 13.45 -8.50
CA LEU A 90 3.43 13.91 -7.18
C LEU A 90 4.76 14.68 -7.21
N ALA A 91 5.76 14.19 -7.94
CA ALA A 91 7.05 14.87 -8.08
C ALA A 91 6.90 16.24 -8.76
N PHE A 92 6.05 16.37 -9.78
CA PHE A 92 5.74 17.67 -10.38
C PHE A 92 5.01 18.59 -9.41
N LEU A 93 3.99 18.08 -8.70
CA LEU A 93 3.23 18.85 -7.72
C LEU A 93 4.15 19.39 -6.62
N VAL A 94 5.04 18.57 -6.06
CA VAL A 94 5.99 19.00 -5.02
C VAL A 94 6.86 20.17 -5.49
N ASN A 95 7.35 20.15 -6.73
CA ASN A 95 8.15 21.25 -7.28
C ASN A 95 7.32 22.54 -7.54
N VAL A 96 6.05 22.41 -7.93
CA VAL A 96 5.17 23.54 -8.22
C VAL A 96 4.55 24.15 -6.94
N THR A 97 4.29 23.33 -5.92
CA THR A 97 3.71 23.78 -4.63
C THR A 97 4.58 24.81 -3.91
N ALA A 98 5.88 24.90 -4.22
CA ALA A 98 6.77 25.95 -3.75
C ALA A 98 6.31 27.36 -4.15
N PHE A 99 5.57 27.49 -5.25
CA PHE A 99 5.11 28.77 -5.80
C PHE A 99 3.62 29.08 -5.54
N ASN A 100 2.82 28.07 -5.15
CA ASN A 100 1.39 28.22 -4.90
C ASN A 100 0.95 27.48 -3.63
N LYS A 101 0.78 28.22 -2.53
CA LYS A 101 0.36 27.69 -1.21
C LYS A 101 -1.03 27.06 -1.21
N GLU A 102 -1.85 27.32 -2.22
CA GLU A 102 -3.19 26.73 -2.38
C GLU A 102 -3.18 25.28 -2.87
N CYS A 103 -2.02 24.78 -3.30
CA CYS A 103 -1.88 23.38 -3.66
C CYS A 103 -1.96 22.52 -2.39
N SER A 104 -3.16 22.04 -2.07
CA SER A 104 -3.48 21.40 -0.79
C SER A 104 -2.55 20.21 -0.50
N LYS A 105 -1.90 20.23 0.66
CA LYS A 105 -1.09 19.12 1.20
C LYS A 105 -1.86 17.79 1.18
N GLU A 106 -3.18 17.87 1.31
CA GLU A 106 -4.09 16.72 1.26
C GLU A 106 -4.13 16.07 -0.12
N TYR A 107 -4.07 16.86 -1.19
CA TYR A 107 -4.00 16.34 -2.56
C TYR A 107 -2.68 15.64 -2.84
N CYS A 108 -1.57 16.22 -2.37
CA CYS A 108 -0.24 15.61 -2.42
C CYS A 108 -0.21 14.25 -1.69
N TYR A 109 -0.77 14.22 -0.47
CA TYR A 109 -0.92 12.99 0.32
C TYR A 109 -1.78 11.94 -0.39
N ASN A 110 -2.94 12.31 -0.95
CA ASN A 110 -3.82 11.37 -1.61
C ASN A 110 -3.17 10.74 -2.86
N ASN A 111 -2.43 11.53 -3.64
CA ASN A 111 -1.67 11.01 -4.78
C ASN A 111 -0.53 10.07 -4.35
N LEU A 112 0.18 10.39 -3.27
CA LEU A 112 1.21 9.51 -2.72
C LEU A 112 0.60 8.18 -2.27
N ASN A 113 -0.50 8.23 -1.50
CA ASN A 113 -1.17 7.05 -1.00
C ASN A 113 -1.72 6.17 -2.13
N ALA A 114 -2.33 6.77 -3.16
CA ALA A 114 -2.78 6.05 -4.35
C ALA A 114 -1.61 5.36 -5.08
N GLY A 115 -0.50 6.08 -5.31
CA GLY A 115 0.69 5.54 -5.97
C GLY A 115 1.35 4.40 -5.19
N SER A 116 1.45 4.53 -3.85
CA SER A 116 1.98 3.50 -2.96
C SER A 116 1.04 2.28 -2.85
N ASN A 117 -0.27 2.49 -2.89
CA ASN A 117 -1.23 1.38 -2.92
C ASN A 117 -1.09 0.56 -4.21
N HIS A 118 -1.01 1.20 -5.38
CA HIS A 118 -0.78 0.50 -6.65
C HIS A 118 0.55 -0.26 -6.66
N TYR A 119 1.62 0.33 -6.09
CA TYR A 119 2.89 -0.38 -5.94
C TYR A 119 2.73 -1.66 -5.10
N THR A 120 2.06 -1.54 -3.97
CA THR A 120 1.82 -2.67 -3.05
C THR A 120 0.97 -3.76 -3.71
N VAL A 121 -0.10 -3.38 -4.41
CA VAL A 121 -0.94 -4.32 -5.17
C VAL A 121 -0.13 -5.04 -6.24
N GLY A 122 0.72 -4.32 -6.99
CA GLY A 122 1.61 -4.94 -7.98
C GLY A 122 2.58 -5.96 -7.36
N VAL A 123 3.23 -5.61 -6.25
CA VAL A 123 4.12 -6.53 -5.52
C VAL A 123 3.37 -7.76 -5.00
N ARG A 124 2.14 -7.59 -4.49
CA ARG A 124 1.30 -8.72 -4.05
C ARG A 124 0.94 -9.64 -5.22
N THR A 125 0.60 -9.09 -6.37
CA THR A 125 0.38 -9.87 -7.59
C THR A 125 1.64 -10.65 -7.99
N PHE A 126 2.84 -10.07 -7.86
CA PHE A 126 4.11 -10.79 -8.04
C PHE A 126 4.26 -11.98 -7.11
N TYR A 127 3.88 -11.83 -5.84
CA TYR A 127 3.93 -12.97 -4.92
C TYR A 127 2.95 -14.07 -5.36
N PHE A 128 1.73 -13.73 -5.78
CA PHE A 128 0.79 -14.72 -6.30
C PHE A 128 1.31 -15.41 -7.57
N SER A 129 1.98 -14.71 -8.48
CA SER A 129 2.55 -15.35 -9.68
C SER A 129 3.63 -16.37 -9.32
N MET A 130 4.41 -16.16 -8.25
CA MET A 130 5.37 -17.15 -7.76
C MET A 130 4.70 -18.46 -7.33
N ALA A 131 3.53 -18.42 -6.66
CA ALA A 131 2.77 -19.65 -6.34
C ALA A 131 2.37 -20.41 -7.62
N ILE A 132 1.93 -19.69 -8.65
CA ILE A 132 1.51 -20.29 -9.92
C ILE A 132 2.71 -20.86 -10.68
N ILE A 133 3.91 -20.26 -10.58
CA ILE A 133 5.13 -20.86 -11.15
C ILE A 133 5.40 -22.23 -10.50
N LEU A 134 5.24 -22.37 -9.19
CA LEU A 134 5.42 -23.64 -8.49
C LEU A 134 4.45 -24.73 -9.02
N TRP A 135 3.28 -24.34 -9.51
CA TRP A 135 2.30 -25.25 -10.12
C TRP A 135 2.78 -25.91 -11.42
N PHE A 136 3.83 -25.39 -12.07
CA PHE A 136 4.41 -26.04 -13.23
C PHE A 136 5.09 -27.37 -12.87
N PHE A 137 5.72 -27.44 -11.70
CA PHE A 137 6.39 -28.66 -11.21
C PHE A 137 5.37 -29.70 -10.75
N ASP A 138 4.43 -29.32 -9.86
CA ASP A 138 3.37 -30.23 -9.38
C ASP A 138 2.23 -29.47 -8.65
N PRO A 139 0.97 -29.98 -8.64
CA PRO A 139 -0.09 -29.46 -7.78
C PRO A 139 0.24 -29.44 -6.28
N VAL A 140 1.05 -30.36 -5.77
CA VAL A 140 1.47 -30.37 -4.35
C VAL A 140 2.31 -29.13 -4.03
N PHE A 141 3.20 -28.70 -4.93
CA PHE A 141 3.99 -27.48 -4.77
C PHE A 141 3.13 -26.21 -4.85
N LEU A 142 2.01 -26.23 -5.57
CA LEU A 142 1.07 -25.11 -5.55
C LEU A 142 0.48 -24.94 -4.14
N LEU A 143 0.03 -26.03 -3.50
CA LEU A 143 -0.61 -25.95 -2.19
C LEU A 143 0.37 -25.44 -1.12
N SER A 144 1.60 -25.96 -1.11
CA SER A 144 2.64 -25.46 -0.20
C SER A 144 3.03 -24.01 -0.50
N GLY A 145 3.19 -23.66 -1.79
CA GLY A 145 3.51 -22.31 -2.24
C GLY A 145 2.45 -21.28 -1.84
N THR A 146 1.17 -21.62 -1.99
CA THR A 146 0.06 -20.73 -1.56
C THR A 146 0.06 -20.50 -0.05
N ILE A 147 0.31 -21.53 0.77
CA ILE A 147 0.40 -21.38 2.23
C ILE A 147 1.56 -20.45 2.61
N ILE A 148 2.74 -20.66 2.00
CA ILE A 148 3.94 -19.84 2.26
C ILE A 148 3.67 -18.37 1.90
N ILE A 149 3.06 -18.11 0.75
CA ILE A 149 2.76 -16.75 0.30
C ILE A 149 1.68 -16.10 1.17
N LEU A 150 0.65 -16.84 1.58
CA LEU A 150 -0.36 -16.33 2.51
C LEU A 150 0.25 -15.98 3.86
N TYR A 151 1.15 -16.82 4.38
CA TYR A 151 1.88 -16.55 5.61
C TYR A 151 2.79 -15.33 5.48
N TRP A 152 3.55 -15.24 4.38
CA TRP A 152 4.40 -14.08 4.10
C TRP A 152 3.60 -12.78 3.98
N LEU A 153 2.48 -12.82 3.26
CA LEU A 153 1.59 -11.68 3.11
C LEU A 153 0.94 -11.29 4.44
N TYR A 154 0.55 -12.26 5.26
CA TYR A 154 0.01 -12.02 6.59
C TYR A 154 1.01 -11.28 7.49
N LEU A 155 2.27 -11.72 7.50
CA LEU A 155 3.33 -11.02 8.23
C LEU A 155 3.57 -9.60 7.70
N GLY A 156 3.56 -9.44 6.37
CA GLY A 156 3.72 -8.15 5.71
C GLY A 156 2.58 -7.17 6.00
N ASP A 157 1.33 -7.65 6.07
CA ASP A 157 0.16 -6.80 6.29
C ASP A 157 -0.03 -6.40 7.77
N ILE A 158 0.42 -7.26 8.70
CA ILE A 158 0.43 -6.96 10.14
C ILE A 158 1.50 -5.94 10.55
N SER A 159 2.46 -5.62 9.66
CA SER A 159 3.47 -4.60 9.92
C SER A 159 2.90 -3.19 10.10
N HIS A 160 1.59 -2.97 9.91
CA HIS A 160 0.89 -1.76 10.31
C HIS A 160 1.03 -1.43 11.83
N PHE A 161 1.60 -2.33 12.63
CA PHE A 161 2.02 -2.12 14.02
C PHE A 161 3.26 -1.22 14.19
N VAL A 162 4.06 -0.97 13.15
CA VAL A 162 5.33 -0.22 13.25
C VAL A 162 5.16 1.30 13.18
N ILE A 163 4.01 1.80 12.73
CA ILE A 163 3.70 3.23 12.80
C ILE A 163 2.99 3.50 14.14
N PRO A 164 3.64 4.12 15.14
CA PRO A 164 2.94 4.51 16.34
C PRO A 164 1.79 5.45 15.95
N LYS A 165 0.54 5.04 16.21
CA LYS A 165 -0.62 5.92 16.04
C LYS A 165 -0.32 7.23 16.78
N LYS A 166 -0.49 8.34 16.08
CA LYS A 166 -0.34 9.74 16.54
C LYS A 166 -1.11 10.11 17.83
N GLY A 167 -1.90 9.18 18.38
CA GLY A 167 -2.57 9.29 19.67
C GLY A 167 -1.65 9.32 20.89
N LYS A 168 -0.42 8.81 20.81
CA LYS A 168 0.54 8.92 21.93
C LYS A 168 1.33 10.22 21.95
N GLU A 169 1.42 10.95 20.83
CA GLU A 169 2.16 12.22 20.76
C GLU A 169 1.42 13.30 21.56
N LYS A 170 0.09 13.41 21.39
CA LYS A 170 -0.76 14.35 22.14
C LYS A 170 -0.66 14.13 23.66
N THR A 171 -0.71 12.86 24.10
CA THR A 171 -0.56 12.49 25.51
C THR A 171 0.85 12.77 26.05
N LEU A 172 1.91 12.66 25.24
CA LEU A 172 3.28 13.00 25.66
C LEU A 172 3.48 14.52 25.77
N TYR A 173 2.92 15.34 24.88
CA TYR A 173 2.93 16.81 25.03
C TYR A 173 2.16 17.27 26.29
N ASP A 174 1.03 16.64 26.61
CA ASP A 174 0.24 16.94 27.82
C ASP A 174 0.94 16.50 29.12
N LEU A 175 1.84 15.50 29.06
CA LEU A 175 2.65 15.02 30.19
C LEU A 175 3.95 15.82 30.38
N GLU A 176 4.52 16.37 29.30
CA GLU A 176 5.76 17.16 29.34
C GLU A 176 5.50 18.65 29.67
N ASN A 177 4.26 19.12 29.50
CA ASN A 177 3.86 20.47 29.90
C ASN A 177 2.52 20.47 30.64
N PRO A 178 2.48 20.08 31.92
CA PRO A 178 1.25 20.11 32.71
C PRO A 178 0.79 21.55 32.91
N ALA A 179 -0.46 21.84 32.55
CA ALA A 179 -1.09 23.11 32.88
C ALA A 179 -1.00 23.39 34.39
N PRO A 180 -0.79 24.64 34.82
CA PRO A 180 -0.67 24.95 36.24
C PRO A 180 -1.93 24.54 36.99
N LEU A 181 -1.75 23.66 37.98
CA LEU A 181 -2.76 23.20 38.93
C LEU A 181 -3.27 24.39 39.77
N SER A 182 -4.24 25.13 39.25
CA SER A 182 -5.07 26.06 40.03
C SER A 182 -6.56 25.88 39.74
N ALA A 183 -7.05 24.67 39.99
CA ALA A 183 -8.46 24.48 40.33
C ALA A 183 -8.55 23.53 41.53
N SER A 184 -8.46 24.11 42.72
CA SER A 184 -8.90 23.46 43.96
C SER A 184 -10.03 24.28 44.56
N ARG A 185 -11.28 23.86 44.32
CA ARG A 185 -12.29 23.74 45.39
C ARG A 185 -13.52 22.90 44.99
N ASN A 186 -14.01 22.19 45.99
CA ASN A 186 -14.85 20.99 46.04
C ASN A 186 -16.36 21.17 45.70
N PRO A 187 -17.12 20.05 45.65
CA PRO A 187 -18.51 19.95 45.18
C PRO A 187 -19.56 19.95 46.31
N THR A 188 -20.77 20.48 46.07
CA THR A 188 -22.02 20.10 46.76
C THR A 188 -23.30 20.56 46.01
N THR A 189 -24.19 19.59 45.74
CA THR A 189 -25.68 19.62 45.78
C THR A 189 -26.54 20.45 44.79
N SER A 190 -27.03 19.79 43.72
CA SER A 190 -28.43 19.55 43.22
C SER A 190 -29.54 20.67 43.23
N PRO A 191 -30.67 20.52 42.47
CA PRO A 191 -31.17 21.42 41.39
C PRO A 191 -32.34 22.36 41.81
N PRO A 192 -32.85 23.26 40.92
CA PRO A 192 -33.79 24.31 41.34
C PRO A 192 -35.27 23.86 41.38
N MET A 193 -35.97 24.21 42.47
CA MET A 193 -37.43 24.17 42.61
C MET A 193 -38.07 25.53 42.31
N SER A 194 -39.32 25.47 41.87
CA SER A 194 -40.16 26.51 41.32
C SER A 194 -40.84 27.45 42.36
N SER A 195 -41.26 28.60 41.83
CA SER A 195 -42.44 29.43 42.21
C SER A 195 -42.27 30.57 43.23
N GLN A 196 -43.13 31.58 43.02
CA GLN A 196 -43.36 32.85 43.73
C GLN A 196 -42.52 34.04 43.21
N SER A 197 -43.04 35.21 42.87
CA SER A 197 -44.39 35.78 42.84
C SER A 197 -44.31 37.18 42.18
N ILE A 198 -45.35 37.57 41.43
CA ILE A 198 -45.58 38.91 40.86
C ILE A 198 -45.72 39.94 42.01
N PRO A 199 -45.38 41.23 41.81
CA PRO A 199 -46.46 42.21 41.67
C PRO A 199 -46.26 43.26 40.56
N LEU A 200 -47.41 43.73 40.11
CA LEU A 200 -47.71 44.83 39.19
C LEU A 200 -47.22 46.20 39.68
N GLN A 201 -46.84 47.09 38.74
CA GLN A 201 -47.25 48.52 38.63
C GLN A 201 -46.41 49.20 37.53
N LYS A 202 -47.03 49.54 36.38
CA LYS A 202 -47.70 50.82 36.00
C LYS A 202 -46.74 51.94 35.56
N ILE A 203 -46.92 52.34 34.29
CA ILE A 203 -46.96 53.73 33.75
C ILE A 203 -45.63 54.49 33.84
N ASN A 204 -44.98 54.90 32.75
CA ASN A 204 -45.45 55.77 31.66
C ASN A 204 -44.58 55.57 30.42
#